data_AF-A0A7Y2TES5-F1
#
_entry.id   AF-A0A7Y2TES5-F1
#
_cell.length_a   1.000
_cell.length_b   1.000
_cell.length_c   1.000
_cell.angle_alpha   90.00
_cell.angle_beta   90.00
_cell.angle_gamma   90.00
#
_symmetry.space_group_name_H-M   'P 1'
#
loop_
_entity.id
_entity.type
_entity.pdbx_description
1 polymer ?
#
loop_
_entity_poly.entity_id
_entity_poly.type
_entity_poly.pdbx_seq_one_letter_code
_entity_poly.pdbx_strand_id
1 'polypeptide(L)'
;MRSLKFFLIVLVFSGCFEPDRQIAAPLANEVLLTSDVTSNQAVYLNLSHQNIELDPFDKKWHLKFQNAKNGWSIYMNPLENVAIHQTTITNFDAVDSTFNLVGLKWLIDAPTSKGAYPAFAGWGDFNFSTPKSFKNVYILRLKNDITAIFYKVQVLDASDDAYRIRYASLNGDIDHTVTVNKDELYTHSFLRLASEPVQPKVEPKKNDWDLCLTFIADSITKQGNLPFLPTINDYYGVYQALLINNDYNKIAIDSIHSFDEIDFFKTQSLIFNSRDQLHSVLIDWDEVNLQATISTDNFLIVQKNDSYYAIKSQRITGNYPIDFDLELIIKTL
;
A
#
# COMPACT_ATOMS: atom_id res chain seq x y z
N MET A 1 -26.05 26.17 89.65
CA MET A 1 -24.75 25.67 89.13
C MET A 1 -24.91 24.23 88.65
N ARG A 2 -24.82 24.03 87.33
CA ARG A 2 -24.26 22.85 86.62
C ARG A 2 -24.94 22.72 85.27
N SER A 3 -24.36 23.40 84.29
CA SER A 3 -24.62 23.19 82.87
C SER A 3 -23.78 22.02 82.37
N LEU A 4 -24.51 21.08 81.77
CA LEU A 4 -24.12 20.04 80.83
C LEU A 4 -23.21 20.60 79.71
N LYS A 5 -22.28 19.80 79.18
CA LYS A 5 -21.82 19.87 77.77
C LYS A 5 -21.00 18.63 77.38
N PHE A 6 -21.65 17.76 76.61
CA PHE A 6 -21.02 16.71 75.79
C PHE A 6 -20.62 17.37 74.46
N PHE A 7 -19.36 17.29 74.06
CA PHE A 7 -18.87 17.85 72.80
C PHE A 7 -18.91 16.73 71.75
N LEU A 8 -19.86 16.82 70.79
CA LEU A 8 -19.92 15.96 69.61
C LEU A 8 -19.15 16.65 68.49
N ILE A 9 -17.96 16.14 68.17
CA ILE A 9 -17.16 16.59 67.02
C ILE A 9 -17.65 15.79 65.81
N VAL A 10 -18.47 16.43 64.97
CA VAL A 10 -18.80 15.94 63.62
C VAL A 10 -17.74 16.50 62.68
N LEU A 11 -16.77 15.67 62.31
CA LEU A 11 -15.79 15.93 61.26
C LEU A 11 -16.49 15.83 59.90
N VAL A 12 -16.82 16.97 59.31
CA VAL A 12 -17.28 17.09 57.93
C VAL A 12 -16.05 16.97 57.04
N PHE A 13 -15.79 15.77 56.49
CA PHE A 13 -14.89 15.60 55.36
C PHE A 13 -15.58 16.10 54.09
N SER A 14 -15.61 17.42 53.89
CA SER A 14 -15.88 18.00 52.58
C SER A 14 -14.58 18.00 51.79
N GLY A 15 -14.25 16.85 51.19
CA GLY A 15 -13.19 16.77 50.19
C GLY A 15 -13.60 17.63 49.00
N CYS A 16 -12.95 18.78 48.84
CA CYS A 16 -12.98 19.55 47.61
C CYS A 16 -12.15 18.76 46.60
N PHE A 17 -12.79 17.78 45.94
CA PHE A 17 -12.22 17.19 44.74
C PHE A 17 -12.13 18.31 43.70
N GLU A 18 -10.94 18.49 43.11
CA GLU A 18 -10.84 19.30 41.90
C GLU A 18 -11.88 18.75 40.90
N PRO A 19 -12.68 19.60 40.24
CA PRO A 19 -13.59 19.15 39.20
C PRO A 19 -12.79 18.28 38.23
N ASP A 20 -13.25 17.05 38.03
CA ASP A 20 -12.62 16.10 37.12
C ASP A 20 -12.34 16.84 35.81
N ARG A 21 -11.06 16.96 35.43
CA ARG A 21 -10.71 17.70 34.22
C ARG A 21 -11.38 16.96 33.07
N GLN A 22 -12.44 17.53 32.52
CA GLN A 22 -12.96 17.10 31.23
C GLN A 22 -11.80 17.21 30.25
N ILE A 23 -11.21 16.07 29.90
CA ILE A 23 -10.29 15.97 28.79
C ILE A 23 -11.10 16.42 27.59
N ALA A 24 -10.66 17.49 26.94
CA ALA A 24 -11.34 17.99 25.75
C ALA A 24 -11.51 16.84 24.76
N ALA A 25 -12.69 16.72 24.18
CA ALA A 25 -12.94 15.72 23.15
C ALA A 25 -11.82 15.83 22.10
N PRO A 26 -11.20 14.72 21.69
CA PRO A 26 -10.04 14.82 20.83
C PRO A 26 -10.41 15.48 19.49
N LEU A 27 -9.53 16.36 19.00
CA LEU A 27 -9.77 17.12 17.77
C LEU A 27 -9.91 16.13 16.60
N ALA A 28 -11.11 16.09 16.01
CA ALA A 28 -11.38 15.34 14.80
C ALA A 28 -11.20 16.26 13.59
N ASN A 29 -10.36 15.86 12.63
CA ASN A 29 -10.10 16.61 11.41
C ASN A 29 -10.60 15.83 10.20
N GLU A 30 -11.14 16.54 9.23
CA GLU A 30 -11.59 16.00 7.95
C GLU A 30 -10.45 16.05 6.93
N VAL A 31 -10.23 14.95 6.22
CA VAL A 31 -9.18 14.78 5.21
C VAL A 31 -9.80 14.19 3.95
N LEU A 32 -9.55 14.82 2.80
CA LEU A 32 -10.07 14.36 1.50
C LEU A 32 -8.97 13.65 0.71
N LEU A 33 -9.17 12.36 0.40
CA LEU A 33 -8.30 11.59 -0.48
C LEU A 33 -8.93 11.48 -1.87
N THR A 34 -8.28 12.08 -2.88
CA THR A 34 -8.72 11.99 -4.28
C THR A 34 -7.94 10.90 -5.02
N SER A 35 -8.65 9.91 -5.55
CA SER A 35 -8.10 8.81 -6.32
C SER A 35 -8.70 8.79 -7.72
N ASP A 36 -7.88 9.04 -8.73
CA ASP A 36 -8.27 8.91 -10.13
C ASP A 36 -7.15 8.20 -10.89
N VAL A 37 -7.46 7.02 -11.43
CA VAL A 37 -6.49 6.15 -12.12
C VAL A 37 -5.89 6.78 -13.37
N THR A 38 -6.45 7.90 -13.86
CA THR A 38 -5.93 8.66 -15.00
C THR A 38 -5.01 9.82 -14.59
N SER A 39 -5.06 10.26 -13.32
CA SER A 39 -4.31 11.42 -12.84
C SER A 39 -3.34 11.10 -11.70
N ASN A 40 -3.54 10.03 -10.93
CA ASN A 40 -2.63 9.58 -9.89
C ASN A 40 -2.61 8.05 -9.72
N GLN A 41 -1.46 7.51 -9.30
CA GLN A 41 -1.30 6.07 -9.02
C GLN A 41 -1.46 5.74 -7.54
N ALA A 42 -1.19 6.73 -6.67
CA ALA A 42 -1.29 6.60 -5.23
C ALA A 42 -1.55 7.96 -4.55
N VAL A 43 -2.07 7.89 -3.33
CA VAL A 43 -2.28 9.03 -2.42
C VAL A 43 -1.63 8.70 -1.08
N TYR A 44 -0.58 9.43 -0.70
CA TYR A 44 0.12 9.24 0.55
C TYR A 44 -0.40 10.20 1.61
N LEU A 45 -0.68 9.69 2.80
CA LEU A 45 -1.17 10.45 3.94
C LEU A 45 -0.19 10.37 5.10
N ASN A 46 0.20 11.53 5.62
CA ASN A 46 0.91 11.67 6.89
C ASN A 46 -0.07 12.00 8.01
N LEU A 47 -0.21 11.14 9.02
CA LEU A 47 -1.19 11.33 10.10
C LEU A 47 -0.80 12.42 11.09
N SER A 48 0.50 12.66 11.28
CA SER A 48 1.00 13.63 12.26
C SER A 48 0.78 15.07 11.81
N HIS A 49 0.93 15.34 10.50
CA HIS A 49 0.75 16.67 9.91
C HIS A 49 -0.50 16.78 9.06
N GLN A 50 -1.21 15.66 8.83
CA GLN A 50 -2.38 15.58 7.93
C GLN A 50 -2.08 16.12 6.53
N ASN A 51 -0.83 15.94 6.09
CA ASN A 51 -0.41 16.30 4.75
C ASN A 51 -0.70 15.16 3.78
N ILE A 52 -1.11 15.52 2.57
CA ILE A 52 -1.35 14.59 1.47
C ILE A 52 -0.32 14.87 0.38
N GLU A 53 0.33 13.81 -0.08
CA GLU A 53 1.17 13.84 -1.27
C GLU A 53 0.59 12.89 -2.32
N LEU A 54 0.34 13.40 -3.52
CA LEU A 54 -0.12 12.60 -4.65
C LEU A 54 1.10 12.08 -5.42
N ASP A 55 1.05 10.82 -5.83
CA ASP A 55 1.93 10.34 -6.90
C ASP A 55 1.23 10.55 -8.26
N PRO A 56 1.63 11.59 -9.02
CA PRO A 56 0.96 11.93 -10.26
C PRO A 56 1.20 10.87 -11.35
N PHE A 57 0.23 10.73 -12.24
CA PHE A 57 0.25 9.74 -13.32
C PHE A 57 1.38 9.95 -14.32
N ASP A 58 1.95 11.14 -14.45
CA ASP A 58 3.12 11.39 -15.32
C ASP A 58 4.40 10.69 -14.83
N LYS A 59 4.43 10.25 -13.57
CA LYS A 59 5.49 9.42 -12.98
C LYS A 59 5.21 7.92 -13.08
N LYS A 60 4.65 7.47 -14.20
CA LYS A 60 4.48 6.04 -14.49
C LYS A 60 5.73 5.24 -14.18
N TRP A 61 5.54 4.06 -13.61
CA TRP A 61 6.59 3.09 -13.36
C TRP A 61 6.08 1.70 -13.71
N HIS A 62 6.98 0.78 -14.05
CA HIS A 62 6.60 -0.60 -14.39
C HIS A 62 7.06 -1.57 -13.32
N LEU A 63 8.27 -1.36 -12.80
CA LEU A 63 8.89 -2.18 -11.78
C LEU A 63 9.26 -1.30 -10.58
N LYS A 64 9.04 -1.80 -9.37
CA LYS A 64 9.56 -1.21 -8.14
C LYS A 64 10.41 -2.23 -7.38
N PHE A 65 11.48 -1.75 -6.78
CA PHE A 65 12.56 -2.54 -6.19
C PHE A 65 12.64 -2.24 -4.71
N GLN A 66 12.66 -3.27 -3.88
CA GLN A 66 12.70 -3.10 -2.43
C GLN A 66 14.07 -2.54 -1.99
N ASN A 67 14.05 -1.47 -1.18
CA ASN A 67 15.26 -0.80 -0.69
C ASN A 67 15.75 -1.31 0.68
N ALA A 68 14.98 -2.18 1.35
CA ALA A 68 15.44 -2.80 2.58
C ALA A 68 16.76 -3.56 2.35
N LYS A 69 17.68 -3.48 3.33
CA LYS A 69 19.04 -4.04 3.23
C LYS A 69 19.06 -5.51 2.79
N ASN A 70 18.19 -6.33 3.37
CA ASN A 70 18.02 -7.75 3.03
C ASN A 70 16.74 -8.02 2.21
N GLY A 71 16.13 -6.96 1.67
CA GLY A 71 14.97 -7.04 0.79
C GLY A 71 15.40 -7.11 -0.66
N TRP A 72 14.82 -8.04 -1.41
CA TRP A 72 15.23 -8.38 -2.78
C TRP A 72 14.05 -8.51 -3.75
N SER A 73 12.87 -8.07 -3.31
CA SER A 73 11.64 -8.16 -4.07
C SER A 73 11.61 -7.13 -5.20
N ILE A 74 11.13 -7.60 -6.37
CA ILE A 74 10.85 -6.76 -7.54
C ILE A 74 9.36 -6.91 -7.83
N TYR A 75 8.61 -5.85 -7.55
CA TYR A 75 7.16 -5.81 -7.75
C TYR A 75 6.81 -5.10 -9.06
N MET A 76 5.63 -5.39 -9.56
CA MET A 76 5.10 -4.85 -10.80
C MET A 76 3.99 -3.85 -10.54
N ASN A 77 3.81 -2.90 -11.45
CA ASN A 77 2.71 -1.95 -11.36
C ASN A 77 1.40 -2.56 -11.90
N PRO A 78 0.39 -2.81 -11.06
CA PRO A 78 -0.87 -3.38 -11.54
C PRO A 78 -1.67 -2.39 -12.41
N LEU A 79 -1.56 -1.07 -12.19
CA LEU A 79 -2.28 -0.05 -12.98
C LEU A 79 -1.77 0.02 -14.43
N GLU A 80 -0.48 -0.22 -14.64
CA GLU A 80 0.11 -0.30 -15.99
C GLU A 80 -0.03 -1.71 -16.61
N ASN A 81 -0.80 -2.59 -15.94
CA ASN A 81 -1.10 -3.96 -16.37
C ASN A 81 0.16 -4.74 -16.77
N VAL A 82 1.22 -4.54 -15.98
CA VAL A 82 2.51 -5.19 -16.15
C VAL A 82 2.37 -6.65 -15.76
N ALA A 83 2.77 -7.54 -16.66
CA ALA A 83 2.85 -8.96 -16.37
C ALA A 83 4.09 -9.58 -17.00
N ILE A 84 4.52 -10.71 -16.46
CA ILE A 84 5.69 -11.42 -16.97
C ILE A 84 5.38 -12.87 -17.35
N HIS A 85 6.15 -13.38 -18.28
CA HIS A 85 6.33 -14.79 -18.50
C HIS A 85 7.77 -15.16 -18.15
N GLN A 86 7.95 -16.11 -17.23
CA GLN A 86 9.27 -16.61 -16.87
C GLN A 86 9.71 -17.69 -17.85
N THR A 87 10.86 -17.49 -18.50
CA THR A 87 11.50 -18.55 -19.30
C THR A 87 12.55 -19.29 -18.46
N THR A 88 13.09 -20.38 -19.03
CA THR A 88 14.30 -21.06 -18.53
C THR A 88 15.56 -20.69 -19.33
N ILE A 89 15.44 -19.72 -20.25
CA ILE A 89 16.51 -19.30 -21.14
C ILE A 89 17.39 -18.29 -20.40
N THR A 90 18.71 -18.50 -20.41
CA THR A 90 19.68 -17.59 -19.79
C THR A 90 20.46 -16.75 -20.80
N ASN A 91 20.54 -17.21 -22.05
CA ASN A 91 21.09 -16.42 -23.14
C ASN A 91 20.09 -15.33 -23.54
N PHE A 92 20.41 -14.08 -23.23
CA PHE A 92 19.55 -12.93 -23.50
C PHE A 92 19.19 -12.78 -24.99
N ASP A 93 20.10 -13.14 -25.88
CA ASP A 93 19.92 -12.98 -27.33
C ASP A 93 19.12 -14.14 -27.96
N ALA A 94 18.92 -15.25 -27.23
CA ALA A 94 18.07 -16.35 -27.68
C ALA A 94 16.57 -16.06 -27.55
N VAL A 95 16.20 -14.96 -26.89
CA VAL A 95 14.84 -14.43 -26.87
C VAL A 95 14.82 -13.22 -27.80
N ASP A 96 14.13 -13.33 -28.92
CA ASP A 96 14.05 -12.29 -29.95
C ASP A 96 12.64 -12.15 -30.55
N SER A 97 12.51 -11.47 -31.68
CA SER A 97 11.23 -11.25 -32.39
C SER A 97 10.57 -12.54 -32.89
N THR A 98 11.30 -13.66 -32.93
CA THR A 98 10.78 -14.98 -33.32
C THR A 98 10.25 -15.80 -32.14
N PHE A 99 10.44 -15.33 -30.91
CA PHE A 99 9.98 -16.01 -29.71
C PHE A 99 8.45 -16.17 -29.73
N ASN A 100 7.96 -17.39 -29.54
CA ASN A 100 6.52 -17.67 -29.59
C ASN A 100 5.80 -17.10 -28.36
N LEU A 101 4.99 -16.06 -28.58
CA LEU A 101 4.18 -15.42 -27.53
C LEU A 101 2.80 -16.06 -27.34
N VAL A 102 2.41 -17.02 -28.18
CA VAL A 102 1.08 -17.63 -28.15
C VAL A 102 1.00 -18.65 -27.02
N GLY A 103 -0.06 -18.56 -26.20
CA GLY A 103 -0.34 -19.51 -25.12
C GLY A 103 0.56 -19.36 -23.89
N LEU A 104 1.35 -18.29 -23.81
CA LEU A 104 2.17 -18.02 -22.63
C LEU A 104 1.30 -17.78 -21.40
N LYS A 105 1.69 -18.40 -20.28
CA LYS A 105 1.11 -18.09 -18.98
C LYS A 105 1.73 -16.79 -18.46
N TRP A 106 0.87 -15.79 -18.25
CA TRP A 106 1.25 -14.49 -17.69
C TRP A 106 1.10 -14.48 -16.18
N LEU A 107 2.17 -14.10 -15.50
CA LEU A 107 2.27 -13.97 -14.06
C LEU A 107 2.17 -12.50 -13.69
N ILE A 108 1.43 -12.24 -12.62
CA ILE A 108 1.40 -10.96 -11.93
C ILE A 108 1.79 -11.18 -10.47
N ASP A 109 2.02 -10.10 -9.72
CA ASP A 109 2.26 -10.22 -8.28
C ASP A 109 1.03 -10.84 -7.60
N ALA A 110 1.27 -11.87 -6.79
CA ALA A 110 0.21 -12.67 -6.20
C ALA A 110 -0.13 -12.18 -4.79
N PRO A 111 -1.41 -12.07 -4.41
CA PRO A 111 -1.84 -11.68 -3.08
C PRO A 111 -1.50 -12.77 -2.04
N THR A 112 -1.09 -12.36 -0.85
CA THR A 112 -0.86 -13.20 0.32
C THR A 112 -1.56 -12.62 1.54
N SER A 113 -1.67 -13.39 2.62
CA SER A 113 -2.23 -12.89 3.88
C SER A 113 -1.40 -11.78 4.54
N LYS A 114 -0.15 -11.58 4.10
CA LYS A 114 0.76 -10.57 4.65
C LYS A 114 0.96 -9.36 3.75
N GLY A 115 0.69 -9.49 2.44
CA GLY A 115 1.00 -8.48 1.41
C GLY A 115 1.01 -9.11 0.02
N ALA A 116 1.88 -8.66 -0.88
CA ALA A 116 2.05 -9.25 -2.21
C ALA A 116 3.31 -10.15 -2.30
N TYR A 117 3.20 -11.28 -2.99
CA TYR A 117 4.30 -12.14 -3.40
C TYR A 117 4.72 -11.78 -4.83
N PRO A 118 5.97 -11.34 -5.06
CA PRO A 118 6.39 -10.84 -6.36
C PRO A 118 6.41 -11.94 -7.43
N ALA A 119 5.96 -11.64 -8.65
CA ALA A 119 6.08 -12.56 -9.78
C ALA A 119 7.55 -12.86 -10.12
N PHE A 120 8.43 -11.89 -9.87
CA PHE A 120 9.88 -12.03 -10.03
C PHE A 120 10.54 -12.86 -8.91
N ALA A 121 9.83 -13.37 -7.91
CA ALA A 121 10.44 -14.00 -6.73
C ALA A 121 11.41 -15.16 -7.03
N GLY A 122 11.35 -15.76 -8.23
CA GLY A 122 12.29 -16.79 -8.69
C GLY A 122 13.51 -16.28 -9.47
N TRP A 123 13.89 -15.00 -9.37
CA TRP A 123 14.96 -14.40 -10.19
C TRP A 123 16.37 -14.85 -9.82
N GLY A 124 16.60 -15.29 -8.58
CA GLY A 124 17.91 -15.69 -8.11
C GLY A 124 17.90 -16.68 -6.96
N ASP A 125 19.10 -17.08 -6.55
CA ASP A 125 19.35 -17.86 -5.35
C ASP A 125 19.53 -16.93 -4.14
N PHE A 126 18.55 -16.95 -3.24
CA PHE A 126 18.49 -16.12 -2.04
C PHE A 126 19.18 -16.76 -0.82
N ASN A 127 19.86 -17.90 -0.98
CA ASN A 127 20.66 -18.50 0.11
C ASN A 127 21.97 -17.74 0.37
N PHE A 128 22.32 -16.78 -0.48
CA PHE A 128 23.46 -15.89 -0.34
C PHE A 128 23.06 -14.55 0.30
N SER A 129 24.00 -13.88 0.96
CA SER A 129 23.77 -12.54 1.54
C SER A 129 23.29 -11.53 0.51
N THR A 130 23.90 -11.58 -0.68
CA THR A 130 23.43 -10.90 -1.89
C THR A 130 22.99 -11.98 -2.89
N PRO A 131 21.73 -11.96 -3.36
CA PRO A 131 21.21 -13.06 -4.16
C PRO A 131 21.98 -13.23 -5.47
N LYS A 132 22.21 -14.48 -5.86
CA LYS A 132 22.85 -14.79 -7.14
C LYS A 132 21.80 -14.97 -8.21
N SER A 133 21.74 -14.05 -9.17
CA SER A 133 20.79 -14.15 -10.26
C SER A 133 20.98 -15.46 -11.04
N PHE A 134 19.87 -16.15 -11.33
CA PHE A 134 19.86 -17.27 -12.29
C PHE A 134 19.98 -16.79 -13.73
N LYS A 135 19.89 -15.48 -13.96
CA LYS A 135 19.92 -14.84 -15.27
C LYS A 135 18.86 -15.39 -16.22
N ASN A 136 17.74 -15.87 -15.71
CA ASN A 136 16.61 -16.21 -16.56
C ASN A 136 16.12 -14.94 -17.28
N VAL A 137 15.79 -15.09 -18.56
CA VAL A 137 15.15 -14.05 -19.36
C VAL A 137 13.64 -14.14 -19.08
N TYR A 138 13.06 -13.01 -18.73
CA TYR A 138 11.61 -12.84 -18.54
C TYR A 138 11.07 -12.10 -19.76
N ILE A 139 9.91 -12.51 -20.26
CA ILE A 139 9.13 -11.69 -21.20
C ILE A 139 8.22 -10.81 -20.36
N LEU A 140 8.39 -9.51 -20.41
CA LEU A 140 7.52 -8.54 -19.77
C LEU A 140 6.56 -7.99 -20.82
N ARG A 141 5.26 -8.04 -20.52
CA ARG A 141 4.20 -7.44 -21.31
C ARG A 141 3.63 -6.22 -20.60
N LEU A 142 3.52 -5.13 -21.35
CA LEU A 142 2.82 -3.92 -20.97
C LEU A 142 1.56 -3.80 -21.82
N LYS A 143 0.48 -3.30 -21.23
CA LYS A 143 -0.70 -2.88 -22.00
C LYS A 143 -0.45 -1.48 -22.57
N ASN A 144 -0.68 -1.29 -23.86
CA ASN A 144 -0.79 0.03 -24.48
C ASN A 144 -2.07 0.09 -25.31
N ASP A 145 -3.20 0.35 -24.65
CA ASP A 145 -4.56 0.47 -25.20
C ASP A 145 -5.00 -0.64 -26.18
N ILE A 146 -4.51 -0.59 -27.42
CA ILE A 146 -4.86 -1.46 -28.55
C ILE A 146 -3.78 -2.51 -28.83
N THR A 147 -2.51 -2.26 -28.48
CA THR A 147 -1.39 -3.17 -28.74
C THR A 147 -0.61 -3.49 -27.47
N ALA A 148 -0.04 -4.68 -27.41
CA ALA A 148 0.85 -5.06 -26.32
C ALA A 148 2.28 -4.66 -26.67
N ILE A 149 2.99 -4.06 -25.71
CA ILE A 149 4.44 -3.83 -25.82
C ILE A 149 5.14 -4.95 -25.07
N PHE A 150 6.17 -5.54 -25.68
CA PHE A 150 6.95 -6.61 -25.09
C PHE A 150 8.41 -6.21 -24.92
N TYR A 151 8.92 -6.44 -23.72
CA TYR A 151 10.34 -6.36 -23.41
C TYR A 151 10.83 -7.73 -22.96
N LYS A 152 12.05 -8.09 -23.34
CA LYS A 152 12.81 -9.11 -22.60
C LYS A 152 13.55 -8.43 -21.46
N VAL A 153 13.52 -9.02 -20.28
CA VAL A 153 14.11 -8.47 -19.04
C VAL A 153 14.94 -9.56 -18.36
N GLN A 154 16.11 -9.20 -17.87
CA GLN A 154 16.99 -10.11 -17.15
C GLN A 154 17.56 -9.38 -15.94
N VAL A 155 17.38 -9.96 -14.75
CA VAL A 155 18.12 -9.52 -13.56
C VAL A 155 19.55 -10.02 -13.72
N LEU A 156 20.54 -9.14 -13.75
CA LEU A 156 21.94 -9.53 -13.92
C LEU A 156 22.56 -9.92 -12.57
N ASP A 157 22.31 -9.10 -11.56
CA ASP A 157 22.77 -9.26 -10.19
C ASP A 157 22.06 -8.26 -9.27
N ALA A 158 22.21 -8.49 -7.97
CA ALA A 158 21.91 -7.50 -6.94
C ALA A 158 23.03 -7.47 -5.91
N SER A 159 23.15 -6.33 -5.25
CA SER A 159 24.08 -6.03 -4.15
C SER A 159 23.35 -5.24 -3.08
N ASP A 160 23.96 -5.05 -1.92
CA ASP A 160 23.37 -4.30 -0.82
C ASP A 160 22.97 -2.87 -1.21
N ASP A 161 23.58 -2.32 -2.27
CA ASP A 161 23.36 -0.94 -2.71
C ASP A 161 22.50 -0.82 -3.99
N ALA A 162 22.33 -1.89 -4.76
CA ALA A 162 21.68 -1.78 -6.07
C ALA A 162 21.22 -3.10 -6.69
N TYR A 163 20.28 -2.99 -7.62
CA TYR A 163 19.93 -4.02 -8.60
C TYR A 163 20.49 -3.63 -9.96
N ARG A 164 20.98 -4.61 -10.73
CA ARG A 164 21.36 -4.40 -12.13
C ARG A 164 20.48 -5.22 -13.04
N ILE A 165 19.77 -4.55 -13.94
CA ILE A 165 18.76 -5.13 -14.82
C ILE A 165 19.14 -4.84 -16.27
N ARG A 166 19.09 -5.84 -17.15
CA ARG A 166 19.12 -5.63 -18.60
C ARG A 166 17.70 -5.77 -19.15
N TYR A 167 17.26 -4.87 -20.00
CA TYR A 167 16.04 -5.04 -20.75
C TYR A 167 16.19 -4.60 -22.20
N ALA A 168 15.43 -5.22 -23.08
CA ALA A 168 15.46 -4.91 -24.51
C ALA A 168 14.10 -5.15 -25.15
N SER A 169 13.82 -4.50 -26.28
CA SER A 169 12.72 -4.92 -27.15
C SER A 169 13.04 -6.29 -27.75
N LEU A 170 12.01 -7.04 -28.14
CA LEU A 170 12.23 -8.38 -28.74
C LEU A 170 13.02 -8.32 -30.05
N ASN A 171 12.88 -7.24 -30.83
CA ASN A 171 13.64 -7.04 -32.06
C ASN A 171 15.05 -6.46 -31.85
N GLY A 172 15.42 -6.08 -30.62
CA GLY A 172 16.74 -5.55 -30.29
C GLY A 172 16.96 -4.06 -30.56
N ASP A 173 15.97 -3.32 -31.08
CA ASP A 173 16.08 -1.87 -31.32
C ASP A 173 16.32 -1.06 -30.03
N ILE A 174 15.86 -1.59 -28.90
CA ILE A 174 16.09 -1.05 -27.55
C ILE A 174 16.90 -2.11 -26.80
N ASP A 175 18.02 -1.75 -26.19
CA ASP A 175 18.79 -2.60 -25.29
C ASP A 175 19.51 -1.75 -24.25
N HIS A 176 19.13 -1.91 -22.99
CA HIS A 176 19.62 -1.11 -21.88
C HIS A 176 20.06 -2.00 -20.73
N THR A 177 21.16 -1.62 -20.09
CA THR A 177 21.53 -2.11 -18.76
C THR A 177 21.39 -0.97 -17.77
N VAL A 178 20.47 -1.12 -16.82
CA VAL A 178 20.11 -0.10 -15.83
C VAL A 178 20.56 -0.57 -14.45
N THR A 179 21.17 0.36 -13.72
CA THR A 179 21.42 0.19 -12.28
C THR A 179 20.35 0.95 -11.52
N VAL A 180 19.59 0.24 -10.69
CA VAL A 180 18.58 0.81 -9.78
C VAL A 180 19.18 0.80 -8.39
N ASN A 181 19.59 1.97 -7.91
CA ASN A 181 20.19 2.12 -6.59
C ASN A 181 19.12 1.96 -5.50
N LYS A 182 19.47 1.29 -4.42
CA LYS A 182 18.71 1.31 -3.18
C LYS A 182 18.95 2.63 -2.47
N ASP A 183 17.90 3.18 -1.89
CA ASP A 183 17.94 4.36 -1.03
C ASP A 183 17.17 4.06 0.25
N GLU A 184 17.89 3.99 1.37
CA GLU A 184 17.31 3.62 2.68
C GLU A 184 16.24 4.61 3.17
N LEU A 185 16.20 5.83 2.62
CA LEU A 185 15.18 6.83 2.94
C LEU A 185 13.79 6.50 2.34
N TYR A 186 13.71 5.57 1.39
CA TYR A 186 12.49 5.18 0.67
C TYR A 186 12.21 3.69 0.85
N THR A 187 10.95 3.24 0.80
CA THR A 187 10.67 1.79 0.84
C THR A 187 11.03 1.13 -0.48
N HIS A 188 10.85 1.84 -1.59
CA HIS A 188 11.13 1.34 -2.93
C HIS A 188 11.84 2.36 -3.84
N SER A 189 12.64 1.83 -4.77
CA SER A 189 13.12 2.53 -5.96
C SER A 189 12.33 2.06 -7.19
N PHE A 190 12.18 2.91 -8.21
CA PHE A 190 11.26 2.67 -9.33
C PHE A 190 11.97 2.69 -10.69
N LEU A 191 11.47 1.90 -11.63
CA LEU A 191 11.93 1.86 -13.02
C LEU A 191 10.74 1.87 -13.99
N ARG A 192 10.77 2.79 -14.94
CA ARG A 192 9.96 2.78 -16.16
C ARG A 192 10.80 2.35 -17.34
N LEU A 193 10.37 1.27 -17.98
CA LEU A 193 10.97 0.74 -19.21
C LEU A 193 10.44 1.55 -20.40
N ALA A 194 11.33 2.17 -21.15
CA ALA A 194 11.01 2.86 -22.39
C ALA A 194 12.23 2.83 -23.32
N SER A 195 12.18 3.54 -24.45
CA SER A 195 13.34 3.76 -25.31
C SER A 195 14.50 4.38 -24.54
N GLU A 196 14.22 5.22 -23.55
CA GLU A 196 15.18 5.70 -22.56
C GLU A 196 14.64 5.35 -21.16
N PRO A 197 15.41 4.60 -20.33
CA PRO A 197 14.95 4.22 -19.00
C PRO A 197 14.78 5.44 -18.09
N VAL A 198 13.70 5.46 -17.31
CA VAL A 198 13.45 6.52 -16.32
C VAL A 198 13.30 5.90 -14.94
N GLN A 199 13.93 6.51 -13.94
CA GLN A 199 13.78 6.14 -12.53
C GLN A 199 13.00 7.24 -11.80
N PRO A 200 11.65 7.21 -11.83
CA PRO A 200 10.84 8.27 -11.24
C PRO A 200 10.90 8.26 -9.71
N LYS A 201 10.73 9.44 -9.09
CA LYS A 201 10.53 9.59 -7.64
C LYS A 201 9.03 9.62 -7.34
N VAL A 202 8.49 8.43 -7.08
CA VAL A 202 7.05 8.14 -6.93
C VAL A 202 6.64 8.20 -5.45
N GLU A 203 7.45 7.58 -4.59
CA GLU A 203 7.16 7.48 -3.16
C GLU A 203 7.80 8.64 -2.39
N PRO A 204 7.11 9.23 -1.40
CA PRO A 204 7.72 10.10 -0.40
C PRO A 204 8.73 9.33 0.47
N LYS A 205 9.56 10.04 1.25
CA LYS A 205 10.45 9.36 2.19
C LYS A 205 9.64 8.59 3.23
N LYS A 206 10.19 7.50 3.75
CA LYS A 206 9.52 6.62 4.72
C LYS A 206 8.98 7.35 5.94
N ASN A 207 9.65 8.40 6.40
CA ASN A 207 9.24 9.17 7.59
C ASN A 207 8.15 10.20 7.28
N ASP A 208 7.83 10.42 6.01
CA ASP A 208 6.93 11.47 5.55
C ASP A 208 5.53 10.94 5.20
N TRP A 209 5.27 9.62 5.29
CA TRP A 209 3.94 9.03 5.08
C TRP A 209 3.66 7.86 6.04
N ASP A 210 2.38 7.63 6.35
CA ASP A 210 1.92 6.56 7.23
C ASP A 210 0.99 5.57 6.53
N LEU A 211 0.08 6.11 5.72
CA LEU A 211 -0.89 5.36 4.93
C LEU A 211 -0.77 5.73 3.46
N CYS A 212 -1.04 4.78 2.57
CA CYS A 212 -1.02 5.01 1.13
C CYS A 212 -2.23 4.36 0.48
N LEU A 213 -3.13 5.17 -0.08
CA LEU A 213 -4.23 4.69 -0.92
C LEU A 213 -3.67 4.40 -2.31
N THR A 214 -3.72 3.15 -2.75
CA THR A 214 -3.12 2.71 -4.01
C THR A 214 -3.88 1.50 -4.54
N PHE A 215 -3.35 0.90 -5.60
CA PHE A 215 -3.94 -0.25 -6.26
C PHE A 215 -3.03 -1.47 -6.17
N ILE A 216 -3.64 -2.64 -5.95
CA ILE A 216 -2.96 -3.94 -5.87
C ILE A 216 -3.71 -4.99 -6.67
N ALA A 217 -2.99 -6.00 -7.16
CA ALA A 217 -3.60 -7.15 -7.79
C ALA A 217 -4.06 -8.18 -6.74
N ASP A 218 -5.29 -8.66 -6.84
CA ASP A 218 -5.82 -9.75 -6.01
C ASP A 218 -6.77 -10.65 -6.80
N SER A 219 -7.08 -11.83 -6.26
CA SER A 219 -7.90 -12.84 -6.86
C SER A 219 -9.37 -12.39 -6.92
N ILE A 220 -9.95 -12.43 -8.12
CA ILE A 220 -11.35 -12.05 -8.33
C ILE A 220 -12.29 -12.91 -7.49
N THR A 221 -12.01 -14.21 -7.41
CA THR A 221 -12.86 -15.14 -6.64
C THR A 221 -12.77 -14.92 -5.13
N LYS A 222 -11.67 -14.35 -4.61
CA LYS A 222 -11.53 -14.02 -3.18
C LYS A 222 -12.23 -12.71 -2.81
N GLN A 223 -12.21 -11.73 -3.72
CA GLN A 223 -12.77 -10.40 -3.50
C GLN A 223 -14.27 -10.32 -3.83
N GLY A 224 -14.86 -11.40 -4.34
CA GLY A 224 -16.29 -11.49 -4.59
C GLY A 224 -16.73 -10.50 -5.66
N ASN A 225 -17.73 -9.68 -5.34
CA ASN A 225 -18.35 -8.73 -6.27
C ASN A 225 -17.77 -7.32 -6.19
N LEU A 226 -16.68 -7.11 -5.44
CA LEU A 226 -15.98 -5.82 -5.43
C LEU A 226 -15.56 -5.44 -6.86
N PRO A 227 -15.85 -4.22 -7.34
CA PRO A 227 -15.46 -3.80 -8.67
C PRO A 227 -13.94 -3.68 -8.76
N PHE A 228 -13.39 -4.02 -9.92
CA PHE A 228 -11.96 -4.08 -10.17
C PHE A 228 -11.61 -3.64 -11.59
N LEU A 229 -10.36 -3.26 -11.81
CA LEU A 229 -9.82 -3.08 -13.16
C LEU A 229 -9.26 -4.41 -13.68
N PRO A 230 -9.54 -4.77 -14.95
CA PRO A 230 -9.11 -6.06 -15.48
C PRO A 230 -7.59 -6.11 -15.65
N THR A 231 -7.00 -7.26 -15.30
CA THR A 231 -5.60 -7.56 -15.64
C THR A 231 -5.53 -8.46 -16.88
N ILE A 232 -4.33 -8.70 -17.39
CA ILE A 232 -4.09 -9.71 -18.42
C ILE A 232 -4.32 -11.15 -17.91
N ASN A 233 -4.25 -11.37 -16.61
CA ASN A 233 -4.49 -12.67 -16.02
C ASN A 233 -5.93 -12.70 -15.47
N ASP A 234 -6.83 -13.37 -16.18
CA ASP A 234 -8.27 -13.37 -15.90
C ASP A 234 -8.66 -13.93 -14.51
N TYR A 235 -7.72 -14.48 -13.73
CA TYR A 235 -7.96 -14.88 -12.34
C TYR A 235 -7.80 -13.72 -11.34
N TYR A 236 -7.26 -12.58 -11.78
CA TYR A 236 -6.90 -11.46 -10.94
C TYR A 236 -7.43 -10.13 -11.47
N GLY A 237 -7.91 -9.31 -10.52
CA GLY A 237 -8.34 -7.94 -10.73
C GLY A 237 -7.41 -6.97 -9.99
N VAL A 238 -7.41 -5.72 -10.42
CA VAL A 238 -6.75 -4.63 -9.68
C VAL A 238 -7.78 -3.94 -8.80
N TYR A 239 -7.53 -3.94 -7.49
CA TYR A 239 -8.39 -3.40 -6.45
C TYR A 239 -7.72 -2.21 -5.78
N GLN A 240 -8.53 -1.26 -5.32
CA GLN A 240 -8.05 -0.24 -4.41
C GLN A 240 -7.73 -0.88 -3.06
N ALA A 241 -6.62 -0.46 -2.45
CA ALA A 241 -6.19 -0.89 -1.14
C ALA A 241 -5.50 0.24 -0.39
N LEU A 242 -5.47 0.10 0.93
CA LEU A 242 -4.72 0.96 1.82
C LEU A 242 -3.45 0.21 2.26
N LEU A 243 -2.29 0.71 1.84
CA LEU A 243 -1.00 0.23 2.33
C LEU A 243 -0.63 0.93 3.63
N ILE A 244 0.00 0.18 4.53
CA ILE A 244 0.47 0.65 5.82
C ILE A 244 1.99 0.71 5.81
N ASN A 245 2.56 1.84 6.22
CA ASN A 245 3.99 1.94 6.45
C ASN A 245 4.39 1.23 7.75
N ASN A 246 4.66 -0.08 7.65
CA ASN A 246 4.97 -0.93 8.80
C ASN A 246 6.31 -0.62 9.49
N ASP A 247 7.15 0.29 8.95
CA ASP A 247 8.37 0.74 9.63
C ASP A 247 8.04 1.56 10.89
N TYR A 248 6.89 2.26 10.91
CA TYR A 248 6.48 3.16 12.00
C TYR A 248 5.10 2.85 12.56
N ASN A 249 4.30 2.06 11.85
CA ASN A 249 2.88 1.90 12.14
C ASN A 249 2.51 0.44 12.41
N LYS A 250 1.56 0.27 13.32
CA LYS A 250 0.78 -0.97 13.49
C LYS A 250 -0.69 -0.61 13.49
N ILE A 251 -1.54 -1.57 13.16
CA ILE A 251 -2.97 -1.30 13.02
C ILE A 251 -3.84 -2.27 13.81
N ALA A 252 -5.01 -1.78 14.21
CA ALA A 252 -6.14 -2.56 14.66
C ALA A 252 -7.39 -2.10 13.89
N ILE A 253 -8.31 -3.02 13.64
CA ILE A 253 -9.63 -2.70 13.09
C ILE A 253 -10.60 -2.86 14.26
N ASP A 254 -11.31 -1.80 14.61
CA ASP A 254 -12.28 -1.81 15.70
C ASP A 254 -13.69 -1.81 15.11
N SER A 255 -14.48 -2.79 15.55
CA SER A 255 -15.90 -2.97 15.22
C SER A 255 -16.78 -3.14 16.46
N ILE A 256 -16.20 -2.97 17.65
CA ILE A 256 -16.87 -3.18 18.94
C ILE A 256 -17.26 -1.83 19.54
N HIS A 257 -16.35 -0.86 19.47
CA HIS A 257 -16.60 0.48 20.01
C HIS A 257 -17.22 1.39 18.95
N SER A 258 -17.88 2.46 19.39
CA SER A 258 -18.24 3.54 18.48
C SER A 258 -17.06 4.48 18.27
N PHE A 259 -16.94 5.04 17.07
CA PHE A 259 -15.86 5.99 16.74
C PHE A 259 -15.86 7.23 17.66
N ASP A 260 -17.04 7.69 18.07
CA ASP A 260 -17.13 8.91 18.89
C ASP A 260 -16.65 8.62 20.33
N GLU A 261 -16.85 7.39 20.81
CA GLU A 261 -16.48 6.94 22.14
C GLU A 261 -15.06 6.39 22.26
N ILE A 262 -14.38 6.08 21.15
CA ILE A 262 -13.01 5.57 21.21
C ILE A 262 -12.08 6.63 21.81
N ASP A 263 -11.22 6.20 22.73
CA ASP A 263 -10.25 7.03 23.43
C ASP A 263 -8.93 6.27 23.61
N PHE A 264 -7.95 6.93 24.20
CA PHE A 264 -6.65 6.35 24.50
C PHE A 264 -6.74 5.05 25.31
N PHE A 265 -7.56 5.01 26.37
CA PHE A 265 -7.64 3.86 27.29
C PHE A 265 -8.28 2.65 26.62
N LYS A 266 -9.35 2.86 25.85
CA LYS A 266 -9.97 1.79 25.05
C LYS A 266 -9.00 1.27 24.01
N THR A 267 -8.27 2.16 23.36
CA THR A 267 -7.30 1.82 22.33
C THR A 267 -6.17 0.94 22.86
N GLN A 268 -5.71 1.16 24.09
CA GLN A 268 -4.67 0.32 24.72
C GLN A 268 -5.07 -1.16 24.89
N SER A 269 -6.38 -1.46 24.90
CA SER A 269 -6.87 -2.83 25.00
C SER A 269 -6.90 -3.58 23.67
N LEU A 270 -6.68 -2.88 22.55
CA LEU A 270 -6.76 -3.46 21.21
C LEU A 270 -5.49 -4.25 20.84
N ILE A 271 -5.67 -5.23 19.96
CA ILE A 271 -4.56 -6.04 19.45
C ILE A 271 -4.05 -5.43 18.15
N PHE A 272 -2.88 -4.82 18.22
CA PHE A 272 -2.19 -4.24 17.08
C PHE A 272 -1.36 -5.27 16.32
N ASN A 273 -1.52 -5.29 15.01
CA ASN A 273 -0.79 -6.17 14.10
C ASN A 273 -0.13 -5.37 12.99
N SER A 274 1.03 -5.84 12.52
CA SER A 274 1.60 -5.38 11.25
C SER A 274 0.86 -6.06 10.11
N ARG A 275 0.37 -5.27 9.15
CA ARG A 275 -0.27 -5.74 7.92
C ARG A 275 0.19 -4.84 6.79
N ASP A 276 0.63 -5.39 5.67
CA ASP A 276 1.14 -4.54 4.57
C ASP A 276 0.02 -3.82 3.84
N GLN A 277 -1.14 -4.47 3.69
CA GLN A 277 -2.26 -3.97 2.92
C GLN A 277 -3.60 -4.31 3.56
N LEU A 278 -4.56 -3.41 3.39
CA LEU A 278 -5.96 -3.58 3.76
C LEU A 278 -6.85 -3.36 2.54
N HIS A 279 -7.76 -4.30 2.29
CA HIS A 279 -8.79 -4.19 1.27
C HIS A 279 -10.09 -3.72 1.91
N SER A 280 -10.77 -2.75 1.30
CA SER A 280 -12.16 -2.39 1.61
C SER A 280 -12.48 -2.15 3.10
N VAL A 281 -11.53 -1.66 3.90
CA VAL A 281 -11.78 -1.39 5.33
C VAL A 281 -12.58 -0.10 5.54
N LEU A 282 -12.49 0.83 4.60
CA LEU A 282 -13.13 2.16 4.68
C LEU A 282 -14.24 2.35 3.64
N ILE A 283 -14.46 1.37 2.76
CA ILE A 283 -15.41 1.43 1.65
C ILE A 283 -16.09 0.07 1.53
N ASP A 284 -17.41 0.09 1.48
CA ASP A 284 -18.25 -1.06 1.16
C ASP A 284 -18.81 -0.93 -0.26
N TRP A 285 -19.26 -2.06 -0.83
CA TRP A 285 -19.88 -2.11 -2.15
C TRP A 285 -21.34 -2.56 -2.06
N ASP A 286 -22.25 -1.71 -2.50
CA ASP A 286 -23.67 -2.04 -2.63
C ASP A 286 -23.92 -2.70 -3.98
N GLU A 287 -24.04 -4.02 -3.98
CA GLU A 287 -24.27 -4.82 -5.19
C GLU A 287 -25.62 -4.55 -5.86
N VAL A 288 -26.63 -4.11 -5.10
CA VAL A 288 -27.98 -3.85 -5.63
C VAL A 288 -27.99 -2.54 -6.41
N ASN A 289 -27.37 -1.52 -5.84
CA ASN A 289 -27.34 -0.18 -6.44
C ASN A 289 -26.08 0.06 -7.30
N LEU A 290 -25.14 -0.89 -7.33
CA LEU A 290 -23.86 -0.82 -8.06
C LEU A 290 -23.08 0.46 -7.73
N GLN A 291 -22.96 0.77 -6.44
CA GLN A 291 -22.29 1.97 -5.97
C GLN A 291 -21.46 1.69 -4.72
N ALA A 292 -20.38 2.46 -4.55
CA ALA A 292 -19.58 2.41 -3.34
C ALA A 292 -20.26 3.21 -2.21
N THR A 293 -20.18 2.68 -1.00
CA THR A 293 -20.67 3.31 0.23
C THR A 293 -19.56 3.37 1.28
N ILE A 294 -19.72 4.21 2.29
CA ILE A 294 -18.78 4.22 3.42
C ILE A 294 -18.97 2.99 4.29
N SER A 295 -17.90 2.52 4.94
CA SER A 295 -18.04 1.45 5.92
C SER A 295 -18.62 1.99 7.23
N THR A 296 -19.69 1.36 7.73
CA THR A 296 -20.35 1.74 8.99
C THR A 296 -19.91 0.89 10.18
N ASP A 297 -19.41 -0.31 9.91
CA ASP A 297 -19.21 -1.34 10.93
C ASP A 297 -17.79 -1.34 11.49
N ASN A 298 -16.84 -0.69 10.79
CA ASN A 298 -15.43 -0.73 11.12
C ASN A 298 -14.80 0.66 11.04
N PHE A 299 -13.82 0.89 11.90
CA PHE A 299 -12.87 1.99 11.73
C PHE A 299 -11.45 1.52 12.05
N LEU A 300 -10.47 2.21 11.47
CA LEU A 300 -9.07 1.87 11.58
C LEU A 300 -8.45 2.60 12.77
N ILE A 301 -7.72 1.87 13.61
CA ILE A 301 -6.80 2.46 14.58
C ILE A 301 -5.37 2.26 14.10
N VAL A 302 -4.63 3.35 13.98
CA VAL A 302 -3.20 3.35 13.66
C VAL A 302 -2.43 3.72 14.92
N GLN A 303 -1.59 2.79 15.38
CA GLN A 303 -0.56 3.08 16.37
C GLN A 303 0.71 3.52 15.63
N LYS A 304 1.10 4.78 15.82
CA LYS A 304 2.33 5.36 15.30
C LYS A 304 3.23 5.72 16.47
N ASN A 305 4.27 4.93 16.71
CA ASN A 305 5.09 5.03 17.92
C ASN A 305 4.19 5.01 19.19
N ASP A 306 4.20 6.10 19.97
CA ASP A 306 3.42 6.27 21.21
C ASP A 306 2.07 6.98 21.00
N SER A 307 1.73 7.33 19.76
CA SER A 307 0.48 8.03 19.41
C SER A 307 -0.51 7.11 18.71
N TYR A 308 -1.80 7.37 18.91
CA TYR A 308 -2.89 6.63 18.29
C TYR A 308 -3.77 7.55 17.46
N TYR A 309 -4.20 7.05 16.30
CA TYR A 309 -5.11 7.74 15.39
C TYR A 309 -6.28 6.82 15.06
N ALA A 310 -7.51 7.25 15.34
CA ALA A 310 -8.72 6.62 14.85
C ALA A 310 -9.15 7.25 13.53
N ILE A 311 -9.45 6.43 12.52
CA ILE A 311 -9.76 6.87 11.15
C ILE A 311 -11.04 6.16 10.70
N LYS A 312 -12.07 6.94 10.35
CA LYS A 312 -13.30 6.44 9.71
C LYS A 312 -13.56 7.13 8.38
N SER A 313 -14.23 6.43 7.48
CA SER A 313 -14.84 7.04 6.30
C SER A 313 -16.08 7.86 6.69
N GLN A 314 -16.19 9.07 6.15
CA GLN A 314 -17.34 9.96 6.32
C GLN A 314 -18.21 10.03 5.08
N ARG A 315 -17.57 10.08 3.90
CA ARG A 315 -18.27 10.15 2.63
C ARG A 315 -17.41 9.60 1.50
N ILE A 316 -18.06 9.03 0.49
CA ILE A 316 -17.46 8.69 -0.79
C ILE A 316 -18.30 9.28 -1.91
N THR A 317 -17.64 9.86 -2.93
CA THR A 317 -18.28 10.41 -4.13
C THR A 317 -17.46 10.09 -5.37
N GLY A 318 -18.10 10.02 -6.55
CA GLY A 318 -17.43 9.66 -7.81
C GLY A 318 -17.70 8.21 -8.23
N ASN A 319 -16.95 7.71 -9.23
CA ASN A 319 -17.13 6.36 -9.77
C ASN A 319 -16.01 5.43 -9.27
N TYR A 320 -16.26 4.76 -8.15
CA TYR A 320 -15.35 3.75 -7.63
C TYR A 320 -15.24 2.53 -8.57
N PRO A 321 -14.04 1.97 -8.81
CA PRO A 321 -12.73 2.35 -8.27
C PRO A 321 -11.91 3.26 -9.21
N ILE A 322 -12.53 3.88 -10.22
CA ILE A 322 -11.86 4.61 -11.30
C ILE A 322 -11.48 6.02 -10.85
N ASP A 323 -12.46 6.83 -10.45
CA ASP A 323 -12.31 8.23 -10.09
C ASP A 323 -13.22 8.61 -8.92
N PHE A 324 -12.68 8.62 -7.70
CA PHE A 324 -13.46 8.87 -6.51
C PHE A 324 -12.71 9.71 -5.48
N ASP A 325 -13.51 10.42 -4.69
CA ASP A 325 -13.09 11.15 -3.51
C ASP A 325 -13.56 10.38 -2.27
N LEU A 326 -12.63 10.13 -1.35
CA LEU A 326 -12.87 9.52 -0.06
C LEU A 326 -12.57 10.52 1.05
N GLU A 327 -13.62 10.96 1.75
CA GLU A 327 -13.53 11.86 2.89
C GLU A 327 -13.41 11.03 4.18
N LEU A 328 -12.35 11.30 4.94
CA LEU A 328 -12.00 10.63 6.17
C LEU A 328 -12.10 11.57 7.36
N ILE A 329 -12.55 11.06 8.50
CA ILE A 329 -12.41 11.72 9.79
C ILE A 329 -11.26 11.06 10.55
N ILE A 330 -10.30 11.87 10.97
CA ILE A 330 -9.13 11.44 11.74
C ILE A 330 -9.18 12.06 13.13
N LYS A 331 -9.17 11.21 14.16
CA LYS A 331 -9.16 11.59 15.57
C LYS A 331 -7.84 11.13 16.19
N THR A 332 -7.06 12.08 16.71
CA THR A 332 -5.86 11.74 17.52
C THR A 332 -6.32 11.37 18.93
N LEU A 333 -5.81 10.29 19.52
CA LEU A 333 -6.31 9.77 20.81
C LEU A 333 -5.33 9.94 21.97
#